data_AF-E6LKZ1-F1
#
_entry.id   AF-E6LKZ1-F1
#
_cell.length_a   1.000
_cell.length_b   1.000
_cell.length_c   1.000
_cell.angle_alpha   90.00
_cell.angle_beta   90.00
_cell.angle_gamma   90.00
#
_symmetry.space_group_name_H-M   'P 1'
#
loop_
_entity.id
_entity.type
_entity.pdbx_description
1 polymer ?
#
loop_
_entity_poly.entity_id
_entity_poly.type
_entity_poly.pdbx_seq_one_letter_code
_entity_poly.pdbx_strand_id
1 'polypeptide(L)'
;MNVVEKNKLKIILVITSILALMFIAIVGIEYFNERRRNKALKYYNEISTIVTLADTLGTDLECSDNAGKSWVITNQNEDFTGIVSRDIDDYISGKKSSLYNYKIIENENTQKYIDNFNDNMKHIRISGENGAENPIPPKTISEGEGMEEFKEIKNLEKLVNYMHKVTKNGEYYLYALSLVGLDGSGFNGRITYISDNGEEKILRDSGRLSLFDLFENWE
;
A
#
# COMPACT_ATOMS: atom_id res chain seq x y z
N MET A 1 -60.05 -31.19 10.43
CA MET A 1 -59.06 -30.68 11.41
C MET A 1 -59.79 -30.10 12.60
N ASN A 2 -59.62 -30.69 13.78
CA ASN A 2 -60.29 -30.24 15.00
C ASN A 2 -59.63 -28.96 15.57
N VAL A 3 -60.26 -28.32 16.56
CA VAL A 3 -59.77 -27.06 17.15
C VAL A 3 -58.36 -27.20 17.72
N VAL A 4 -58.05 -28.37 18.29
CA VAL A 4 -56.74 -28.67 18.90
C VAL A 4 -55.64 -28.74 17.84
N GLU A 5 -55.88 -29.41 16.72
CA GLU A 5 -54.96 -29.50 15.58
C GLU A 5 -54.72 -28.13 14.93
N LYS A 6 -55.76 -27.30 14.77
CA LYS A 6 -55.63 -25.92 14.29
C LYS A 6 -54.74 -25.07 15.21
N ASN A 7 -54.87 -25.22 16.52
CA ASN A 7 -54.04 -24.48 17.48
C ASN A 7 -52.58 -24.96 17.46
N LYS A 8 -52.34 -26.28 17.35
CA LYS A 8 -50.99 -26.83 17.16
C LYS A 8 -50.32 -26.32 15.88
N LEU A 9 -51.05 -26.28 14.76
CA LEU A 9 -50.53 -25.76 13.49
C LEU A 9 -50.17 -24.27 13.58
N LYS A 10 -51.01 -23.44 14.23
CA LYS A 10 -50.71 -22.02 14.48
C LYS A 10 -49.42 -21.84 15.28
N ILE A 11 -49.21 -22.64 16.33
CA ILE A 11 -48.01 -22.60 17.16
C ILE A 11 -46.76 -22.95 16.32
N ILE A 12 -46.84 -24.02 15.51
CA ILE A 12 -45.73 -24.43 14.63
C ILE A 12 -45.38 -23.32 13.62
N LEU A 13 -46.39 -22.67 13.02
CA LEU A 13 -46.19 -21.55 12.10
C LEU A 13 -45.47 -20.37 12.77
N VAL A 14 -45.87 -20.00 13.98
CA VAL A 14 -45.23 -18.92 14.74
C VAL A 14 -43.77 -19.26 15.04
N ILE A 15 -43.49 -20.47 15.55
CA ILE A 15 -42.12 -20.91 15.86
C ILE A 15 -41.25 -20.92 14.60
N THR A 16 -41.78 -21.46 13.50
CA THR A 16 -41.06 -21.53 12.21
C THR A 16 -40.76 -20.13 11.67
N SER A 17 -41.71 -19.19 11.80
CA SER A 17 -41.52 -17.80 11.39
C SER A 17 -40.44 -17.10 12.22
N ILE A 18 -40.38 -17.35 13.54
CA ILE A 18 -39.35 -16.78 14.41
C ILE A 18 -37.97 -17.35 14.06
N LEU A 19 -37.87 -18.67 13.86
CA LEU A 19 -36.62 -19.32 13.44
C LEU A 19 -36.12 -18.79 12.09
N ALA A 20 -37.02 -18.60 11.12
CA ALA A 20 -36.66 -18.03 9.82
C ALA A 20 -36.12 -16.60 9.94
N LEU A 21 -36.75 -15.75 10.76
CA LEU A 21 -36.27 -14.39 11.01
C LEU A 21 -34.91 -14.36 11.72
N MET A 22 -34.67 -15.25 12.70
CA MET A 22 -33.36 -15.37 13.35
C MET A 22 -32.29 -15.81 12.36
N PHE A 23 -32.57 -16.76 11.48
CA PHE A 23 -31.64 -17.19 10.44
C PHE A 23 -31.30 -16.05 9.49
N ILE A 24 -32.30 -15.31 9.02
CA ILE A 24 -32.11 -14.12 8.16
C ILE A 24 -31.26 -13.07 8.87
N ALA A 25 -31.50 -12.82 10.16
CA ALA A 25 -30.72 -11.86 10.94
C ALA A 25 -29.24 -12.27 11.06
N ILE A 26 -28.96 -13.55 11.34
CA ILE A 26 -27.59 -14.08 11.42
C ILE A 26 -26.87 -13.92 10.09
N VAL A 27 -27.47 -14.39 8.99
CA VAL A 27 -26.89 -14.27 7.65
C VAL A 27 -26.73 -12.79 7.25
N GLY A 28 -27.68 -11.93 7.62
CA GLY A 28 -27.61 -10.50 7.36
C GLY A 28 -26.43 -9.83 8.07
N ILE A 29 -26.15 -10.20 9.32
CA ILE A 29 -25.00 -9.70 10.09
C ILE A 29 -23.69 -10.19 9.45
N GLU A 30 -23.61 -11.47 9.08
CA GLU A 30 -22.43 -12.05 8.44
C GLU A 30 -22.11 -11.37 7.10
N TYR A 31 -23.11 -11.22 6.24
CA TYR A 31 -22.99 -10.51 4.96
C TYR A 31 -22.54 -9.05 5.14
N PHE A 32 -23.10 -8.35 6.13
CA PHE A 32 -22.70 -6.96 6.41
C PHE A 32 -21.24 -6.88 6.88
N ASN A 33 -20.82 -7.79 7.77
CA ASN A 33 -19.45 -7.84 8.26
C ASN A 33 -18.44 -8.17 7.15
N GLU A 34 -18.77 -9.11 6.27
CA GLU A 34 -17.96 -9.44 5.10
C GLU A 34 -17.81 -8.23 4.16
N ARG A 35 -18.91 -7.53 3.89
CA ARG A 35 -18.90 -6.29 3.09
C ARG A 35 -17.98 -5.22 3.70
N ARG A 36 -18.00 -5.04 5.02
CA ARG A 36 -17.10 -4.09 5.71
C ARG A 36 -15.64 -4.51 5.57
N ARG A 37 -15.32 -5.78 5.80
CA ARG A 37 -13.96 -6.30 5.64
C ARG A 37 -13.44 -6.13 4.22
N ASN A 38 -14.25 -6.42 3.21
CA ASN A 38 -13.87 -6.24 1.81
C ASN A 38 -13.62 -4.76 1.46
N LYS A 39 -14.45 -3.85 1.98
CA LYS A 39 -14.22 -2.40 1.81
C LYS A 39 -12.94 -1.94 2.51
N ALA A 40 -12.71 -2.43 3.73
CA ALA A 40 -11.51 -2.11 4.50
C ALA A 40 -10.23 -2.61 3.82
N LEU A 41 -10.26 -3.81 3.23
CA LEU A 41 -9.13 -4.36 2.49
C LEU A 41 -8.79 -3.50 1.26
N LYS A 42 -9.80 -3.11 0.47
CA LYS A 42 -9.58 -2.22 -0.68
C LYS A 42 -8.99 -0.88 -0.24
N TYR A 43 -9.55 -0.31 0.83
CA TYR A 43 -9.07 0.95 1.40
C TYR A 43 -7.63 0.85 1.93
N TYR A 44 -7.28 -0.26 2.60
CA TYR A 44 -5.92 -0.52 3.09
C TYR A 44 -4.89 -0.44 1.96
N ASN A 45 -5.18 -1.08 0.82
CA ASN A 45 -4.27 -1.05 -0.33
C ASN A 45 -4.08 0.38 -0.86
N GLU A 46 -5.15 1.17 -0.95
CA GLU A 46 -5.09 2.57 -1.40
C GLU A 46 -4.29 3.44 -0.42
N ILE A 47 -4.57 3.32 0.88
CA ILE A 47 -4.03 4.19 1.92
C ILE A 47 -2.60 3.83 2.35
N SER A 48 -2.20 2.57 2.22
CA SER A 48 -0.85 2.11 2.54
C SER A 48 0.22 2.88 1.75
N THR A 49 -0.08 3.22 0.49
CA THR A 49 0.81 4.03 -0.36
C THR A 49 0.95 5.45 0.19
N ILE A 50 -0.16 6.07 0.60
CA ILE A 50 -0.17 7.42 1.17
C ILE A 50 0.65 7.48 2.45
N VAL A 51 0.43 6.53 3.36
CA VAL A 51 1.13 6.45 4.65
C VAL A 51 2.62 6.19 4.44
N THR A 52 2.97 5.19 3.63
CA THR A 52 4.37 4.81 3.38
C THR A 52 5.14 5.96 2.74
N LEU A 53 4.55 6.66 1.77
CA LEU A 53 5.17 7.84 1.17
C LEU A 53 5.28 8.98 2.17
N ALA A 54 4.27 9.20 3.03
CA ALA A 54 4.34 10.25 4.03
C ALA A 54 5.50 10.04 5.01
N ASP A 55 5.68 8.79 5.46
CA ASP A 55 6.79 8.38 6.32
C ASP A 55 8.13 8.56 5.59
N THR A 56 8.22 8.06 4.35
CA THR A 56 9.45 8.10 3.54
C THR A 56 9.90 9.53 3.23
N LEU A 57 8.95 10.41 2.94
CA LEU A 57 9.22 11.81 2.57
C LEU A 57 9.35 12.73 3.79
N GLY A 58 9.15 12.22 5.01
CA GLY A 58 9.19 13.02 6.23
C GLY A 58 8.11 14.11 6.26
N THR A 59 6.93 13.82 5.70
CA THR A 59 5.79 14.75 5.60
C THR A 59 4.70 14.45 6.62
N ASP A 60 3.82 15.42 6.86
CA ASP A 60 2.65 15.25 7.72
C ASP A 60 1.44 14.74 6.92
N LEU A 61 0.43 14.22 7.62
CA LEU A 61 -0.83 13.79 7.02
C LEU A 61 -1.99 14.72 7.42
N GLU A 62 -2.79 15.12 6.44
CA GLU A 62 -4.14 15.63 6.68
C GLU A 62 -5.09 14.44 6.78
N CYS A 63 -5.81 14.35 7.90
CA CYS A 63 -6.84 13.36 8.13
C CYS A 63 -8.21 14.05 8.18
N SER A 64 -9.21 13.49 7.50
CA SER A 64 -10.57 14.03 7.51
C SER A 64 -11.63 12.95 7.72
N ASP A 65 -12.67 13.30 8.47
CA ASP A 65 -13.87 12.46 8.61
C ASP A 65 -14.90 12.68 7.51
N ASN A 66 -15.91 11.82 7.47
CA ASN A 66 -17.02 11.90 6.52
C ASN A 66 -18.01 13.04 6.83
N ALA A 67 -17.84 13.75 7.95
CA ALA A 67 -18.59 14.95 8.30
C ALA A 67 -17.86 16.24 7.86
N GLY A 68 -16.65 16.12 7.30
CA GLY A 68 -15.85 17.23 6.79
C GLY A 68 -14.93 17.86 7.83
N LYS A 69 -14.80 17.28 9.04
CA LYS A 69 -13.82 17.73 10.02
C LYS A 69 -12.45 17.18 9.64
N SER A 70 -11.44 18.04 9.55
CA SER A 70 -10.05 17.64 9.33
C SER A 70 -9.12 18.02 10.47
N TRP A 71 -8.01 17.31 10.59
CA TRP A 71 -6.91 17.58 11.51
C TRP A 71 -5.59 17.09 10.90
N VAL A 72 -4.49 17.66 11.39
CA VAL A 72 -3.13 17.28 10.97
C VAL A 72 -2.58 16.23 11.93
N ILE A 73 -1.95 15.22 11.38
CA ILE A 73 -1.18 14.20 12.10
C ILE A 73 0.28 14.42 11.71
N THR A 74 1.11 14.73 12.71
CA THR A 74 2.52 15.03 12.47
C THR A 74 3.38 13.77 12.58
N ASN A 75 4.44 13.69 11.76
CA ASN A 75 5.40 12.57 11.76
C ASN A 75 6.33 12.56 13.00
N GLN A 76 6.00 13.30 14.06
CA GLN A 76 6.85 13.44 15.25
C GLN A 76 6.37 12.62 16.44
N ASN A 77 5.11 12.18 16.45
CA ASN A 77 4.46 11.71 17.67
C ASN A 77 3.84 10.32 17.56
N GLU A 78 3.48 9.85 16.37
CA GLU A 78 2.77 8.59 16.19
C GLU A 78 3.11 7.93 14.86
N ASP A 79 3.26 6.61 14.86
CA ASP A 79 3.39 5.79 13.66
C ASP A 79 2.10 5.90 12.82
N PHE A 80 2.21 6.47 11.62
CA PHE A 80 1.09 6.63 10.69
C PHE A 80 0.44 5.28 10.35
N THR A 81 1.22 4.21 10.21
CA THR A 81 0.70 2.87 9.96
C THR A 81 -0.15 2.39 11.13
N GLY A 82 0.30 2.61 12.36
CA GLY A 82 -0.46 2.30 13.57
C GLY A 82 -1.75 3.12 13.73
N ILE A 83 -1.78 4.39 13.29
CA ILE A 83 -3.01 5.19 13.28
C ILE A 83 -4.01 4.62 12.28
N VAL A 84 -3.59 4.41 11.04
CA VAL A 84 -4.48 3.93 9.97
C VAL A 84 -4.97 2.52 10.27
N SER A 85 -4.13 1.66 10.84
CA SER A 85 -4.52 0.31 11.26
C SER A 85 -5.61 0.36 12.33
N ARG A 86 -5.48 1.23 13.34
CA ARG A 86 -6.53 1.44 14.36
C ARG A 86 -7.84 1.95 13.75
N ASP A 87 -7.78 2.88 12.81
CA ASP A 87 -8.97 3.38 12.11
C ASP A 87 -9.69 2.25 11.35
N ILE A 88 -8.91 1.43 10.63
CA ILE A 88 -9.42 0.26 9.91
C ILE A 88 -10.02 -0.77 10.87
N ASP A 89 -9.38 -1.05 12.01
CA ASP A 89 -9.89 -1.99 13.01
C ASP A 89 -11.18 -1.51 13.67
N ASP A 90 -11.27 -0.23 14.02
CA ASP A 90 -12.48 0.37 14.57
C ASP A 90 -13.63 0.38 13.54
N TYR A 91 -13.30 0.53 12.25
CA TYR A 91 -14.25 0.33 11.17
C TYR A 91 -14.65 -1.14 11.00
N ILE A 92 -13.74 -2.10 10.98
CA ILE A 92 -14.09 -3.52 10.80
C ILE A 92 -14.92 -4.04 11.97
N SER A 93 -14.59 -3.63 13.19
CA SER A 93 -15.31 -4.02 14.43
C SER A 93 -16.66 -3.34 14.61
N GLY A 94 -17.00 -2.35 13.77
CA GLY A 94 -18.28 -1.65 13.80
C GLY A 94 -18.37 -0.54 14.85
N LYS A 95 -17.29 -0.21 15.55
CA LYS A 95 -17.22 0.94 16.47
C LYS A 95 -17.37 2.27 15.74
N LYS A 96 -16.89 2.33 14.49
CA LYS A 96 -17.02 3.48 13.59
C LYS A 96 -17.88 3.11 12.38
N SER A 97 -18.59 4.06 11.77
CA SER A 97 -19.45 3.80 10.59
C SER A 97 -18.77 4.04 9.24
N SER A 98 -17.62 4.73 9.23
CA SER A 98 -16.86 5.16 8.06
C SER A 98 -15.36 4.99 8.30
N LEU A 99 -14.56 5.04 7.24
CA LEU A 99 -13.09 5.17 7.32
C LEU A 99 -12.74 6.65 7.18
N TYR A 100 -11.63 7.09 7.77
CA TYR A 100 -11.13 8.44 7.51
C TYR A 100 -10.56 8.54 6.09
N ASN A 101 -10.29 9.76 5.64
CA ASN A 101 -9.51 10.00 4.44
C ASN A 101 -8.18 10.61 4.86
N TYR A 102 -7.07 10.13 4.29
CA TYR A 102 -5.74 10.65 4.56
C TYR A 102 -5.13 11.21 3.28
N LYS A 103 -4.41 12.32 3.42
CA LYS A 103 -3.71 12.98 2.34
C LYS A 103 -2.35 13.47 2.85
N ILE A 104 -1.31 13.32 2.04
CA ILE A 104 0.00 13.88 2.33
C ILE A 104 -0.07 15.42 2.27
N ILE A 105 0.54 16.07 3.24
CA ILE A 105 0.79 17.51 3.24
C ILE A 105 2.21 17.73 2.73
N GLU A 106 2.33 18.28 1.52
CA GLU A 106 3.63 18.59 0.92
C GLU A 106 4.38 19.62 1.76
N ASN A 107 5.64 19.32 2.08
CA ASN A 107 6.59 20.26 2.67
C ASN A 107 7.59 20.77 1.61
N GLU A 108 8.48 21.68 2.02
CA GLU A 108 9.49 22.31 1.16
C GLU A 108 10.47 21.31 0.49
N ASN A 109 10.64 20.10 1.04
CA ASN A 109 11.54 19.09 0.53
C ASN A 109 10.86 18.08 -0.40
N THR A 110 9.53 18.07 -0.49
CA THR A 110 8.76 17.08 -1.27
C THR A 110 9.25 16.99 -2.71
N GLN A 111 9.42 18.13 -3.39
CA GLN A 111 9.87 18.15 -4.78
C GLN A 111 11.31 17.63 -4.91
N LYS A 112 12.21 18.01 -3.99
CA LYS A 112 13.59 17.52 -3.98
C LYS A 112 13.65 16.00 -3.87
N TYR A 113 12.84 15.40 -3.02
CA TYR A 113 12.75 13.95 -2.91
C TYR A 113 12.22 13.30 -4.20
N ILE A 114 11.24 13.90 -4.87
CA ILE A 114 10.75 13.42 -6.17
C ILE A 114 11.86 13.50 -7.23
N ASP A 115 12.64 14.58 -7.22
CA ASP A 115 13.76 14.75 -8.15
C ASP A 115 14.84 13.67 -7.91
N ASN A 116 15.20 13.42 -6.65
CA ASN A 116 16.11 12.34 -6.26
C ASN A 116 15.56 10.97 -6.72
N PHE A 117 14.26 10.71 -6.53
CA PHE A 117 13.62 9.48 -6.98
C PHE A 117 13.72 9.29 -8.49
N ASN A 118 13.43 10.35 -9.26
CA ASN A 118 13.56 10.33 -10.71
C ASN A 118 14.99 10.01 -11.15
N ASP A 119 15.96 10.68 -10.51
CA ASP A 119 17.37 10.51 -10.80
C ASP A 119 17.82 9.07 -10.51
N ASN A 120 17.54 8.59 -9.30
CA ASN A 120 17.89 7.24 -8.88
C ASN A 120 17.27 6.16 -9.78
N MET A 121 15.98 6.28 -10.12
CA MET A 121 15.30 5.33 -11.00
C MET A 121 15.89 5.30 -12.42
N LYS A 122 16.43 6.42 -12.90
CA LYS A 122 17.06 6.55 -14.21
C LYS A 122 18.52 6.09 -14.22
N HIS A 123 19.27 6.33 -13.16
CA HIS A 123 20.73 6.23 -13.13
C HIS A 123 21.27 5.03 -12.36
N ILE A 124 20.54 4.50 -11.37
CA ILE A 124 20.99 3.31 -10.65
C ILE A 124 20.91 2.08 -11.54
N ARG A 125 21.95 1.26 -11.47
CA ARG A 125 22.01 -0.09 -12.04
C ARG A 125 22.35 -1.11 -10.96
N ILE A 126 21.74 -2.28 -11.08
CA ILE A 126 22.00 -3.41 -10.20
C ILE A 126 22.47 -4.60 -11.05
N SER A 127 23.60 -5.18 -10.66
CA SER A 127 24.24 -6.32 -11.31
C SER A 127 24.71 -7.32 -10.26
N GLY A 128 25.14 -8.50 -10.69
CA GLY A 128 25.68 -9.50 -9.78
C GLY A 128 25.71 -10.87 -10.41
N GLU A 129 25.74 -11.91 -9.59
CA GLU A 129 25.64 -13.29 -10.03
C GLU A 129 24.40 -13.90 -9.41
N ASN A 130 23.58 -14.59 -10.20
CA ASN A 130 22.66 -15.52 -9.59
C ASN A 130 23.46 -16.71 -9.05
N GLY A 131 22.99 -17.39 -8.01
CA GLY A 131 23.69 -18.51 -7.36
C GLY A 131 24.02 -19.73 -8.24
N ALA A 132 23.84 -19.62 -9.56
CA ALA A 132 24.26 -20.57 -10.59
C ALA A 132 25.45 -20.04 -11.45
N GLU A 133 26.24 -19.10 -10.93
CA GLU A 133 27.41 -18.47 -11.58
C GLU A 133 27.10 -17.77 -12.92
N ASN A 134 25.84 -17.48 -13.22
CA ASN A 134 25.50 -16.69 -14.40
C ASN A 134 25.50 -15.20 -14.03
N PRO A 135 26.35 -14.37 -14.66
CA PRO A 135 26.37 -12.95 -14.40
C PRO A 135 25.06 -12.32 -14.89
N ILE A 136 24.41 -11.58 -14.00
CA ILE A 136 23.30 -10.69 -14.31
C ILE A 136 23.94 -9.35 -14.69
N PRO A 137 23.78 -8.91 -15.96
CA PRO A 137 24.30 -7.62 -16.39
C PRO A 137 23.61 -6.47 -15.64
N PRO A 138 24.23 -5.29 -15.58
CA PRO A 138 23.61 -4.11 -14.97
C PRO A 138 22.24 -3.80 -15.57
N LYS A 139 21.19 -3.82 -14.75
CA LYS A 139 19.81 -3.45 -15.12
C LYS A 139 19.35 -2.23 -14.36
N THR A 140 18.45 -1.43 -14.93
CA THR A 140 17.72 -0.41 -14.17
C THR A 140 16.86 -1.07 -13.09
N ILE A 141 16.45 -0.29 -12.10
CA ILE A 141 15.50 -0.74 -11.08
C ILE A 141 14.22 -1.25 -11.73
N SER A 142 13.67 -0.50 -12.69
CA SER A 142 12.41 -0.89 -13.36
C SER A 142 12.52 -2.20 -14.14
N GLU A 143 13.64 -2.44 -14.80
CA GLU A 143 13.88 -3.71 -15.51
C GLU A 143 13.99 -4.89 -14.54
N GLY A 144 14.76 -4.73 -13.44
CA GLY A 144 14.96 -5.78 -12.44
C GLY A 144 13.67 -6.15 -11.71
N GLU A 145 12.86 -5.15 -11.35
CA GLU A 145 11.60 -5.33 -10.64
C GLU A 145 10.41 -5.68 -11.58
N GLY A 146 10.67 -5.87 -12.89
CA GLY A 146 9.64 -6.27 -13.85
C GLY A 146 8.55 -5.22 -14.09
N MET A 147 8.92 -3.95 -13.94
CA MET A 147 8.09 -2.76 -14.14
C MET A 147 8.11 -2.33 -15.62
N GLU A 148 7.28 -1.36 -15.97
CA GLU A 148 7.38 -0.65 -17.25
C GLU A 148 8.62 0.26 -17.30
N GLU A 149 9.03 0.67 -18.50
CA GLU A 149 10.11 1.65 -18.66
C GLU A 149 9.81 2.93 -17.88
N PHE A 150 10.76 3.33 -17.04
CA PHE A 150 10.59 4.46 -16.15
C PHE A 150 10.39 5.76 -16.91
N LYS A 151 9.45 6.58 -16.41
CA LYS A 151 9.20 7.93 -16.89
C LYS A 151 9.19 8.88 -15.72
N GLU A 152 9.81 10.04 -15.93
CA GLU A 152 9.93 11.09 -14.95
C GLU A 152 8.58 11.47 -14.31
N ILE A 153 8.61 11.57 -12.99
CA ILE A 153 7.47 11.90 -12.13
C ILE A 153 7.52 13.38 -11.80
N LYS A 154 6.45 14.10 -12.13
CA LYS A 154 6.43 15.58 -12.07
C LYS A 154 5.99 16.18 -10.75
N ASN A 155 5.29 15.41 -9.93
CA ASN A 155 4.71 15.86 -8.66
C ASN A 155 4.22 14.67 -7.82
N LEU A 156 3.81 14.94 -6.59
CA LEU A 156 3.39 13.93 -5.64
C LEU A 156 2.17 13.11 -6.12
N GLU A 157 1.19 13.73 -6.78
CA GLU A 157 0.03 13.00 -7.31
C GLU A 157 0.48 11.95 -8.34
N LYS A 158 1.43 12.29 -9.22
CA LYS A 158 2.02 11.34 -10.16
C LYS A 158 2.85 10.27 -9.46
N LEU A 159 3.54 10.59 -8.38
CA LEU A 159 4.28 9.62 -7.56
C LEU A 159 3.34 8.59 -6.93
N VAL A 160 2.26 9.04 -6.28
CA VAL A 160 1.24 8.17 -5.69
C VAL A 160 0.65 7.24 -6.76
N ASN A 161 0.25 7.80 -7.90
CA ASN A 161 -0.27 7.02 -9.03
C ASN A 161 0.76 6.01 -9.58
N TYR A 162 2.05 6.37 -9.58
CA TYR A 162 3.11 5.47 -9.98
C TYR A 162 3.23 4.28 -9.01
N MET A 163 3.20 4.53 -7.70
CA MET A 163 3.26 3.50 -6.65
C MET A 163 2.05 2.55 -6.66
N HIS A 164 0.88 3.01 -7.13
CA HIS A 164 -0.33 2.19 -7.30
C HIS A 164 -0.35 1.31 -8.56
N LYS A 165 0.61 1.46 -9.48
CA LYS A 165 0.73 0.55 -10.61
C LYS A 165 1.12 -0.85 -10.13
N VAL A 166 0.91 -1.85 -10.99
CA VAL A 166 1.24 -3.24 -10.71
C VAL A 166 2.26 -3.76 -11.72
N THR A 167 3.20 -4.58 -11.25
CA THR A 167 4.15 -5.30 -12.09
C THR A 167 3.43 -6.35 -12.93
N LYS A 168 4.14 -6.97 -13.87
CA LYS A 168 3.60 -8.09 -14.67
C LYS A 168 3.13 -9.27 -13.81
N ASN A 169 3.64 -9.39 -12.58
CA ASN A 169 3.29 -10.44 -11.64
C ASN A 169 2.14 -10.05 -10.69
N GLY A 170 1.57 -8.85 -10.86
CA GLY A 170 0.43 -8.38 -10.06
C GLY A 170 0.80 -7.76 -8.71
N GLU A 171 2.09 -7.50 -8.46
CA GLU A 171 2.56 -6.82 -7.26
C GLU A 171 2.53 -5.30 -7.44
N TYR A 172 2.07 -4.55 -6.44
CA TYR A 172 2.11 -3.09 -6.50
C TYR A 172 3.54 -2.57 -6.53
N TYR A 173 3.79 -1.51 -7.29
CA TYR A 173 5.11 -0.88 -7.40
C TYR A 173 5.66 -0.44 -6.05
N LEU A 174 4.80 0.01 -5.13
CA LEU A 174 5.19 0.29 -3.74
C LEU A 174 5.91 -0.90 -3.08
N TYR A 175 5.38 -2.12 -3.26
CA TYR A 175 5.92 -3.33 -2.62
C TYR A 175 7.15 -3.85 -3.35
N ALA A 176 7.16 -3.82 -4.69
CA ALA A 176 8.34 -4.16 -5.48
C ALA A 176 9.53 -3.24 -5.12
N LEU A 177 9.28 -1.95 -4.93
CA LEU A 177 10.30 -0.98 -4.54
C LEU A 177 10.61 -0.96 -3.04
N SER A 178 9.91 -1.73 -2.21
CA SER A 178 10.15 -1.73 -0.75
C SER A 178 11.55 -2.26 -0.40
N LEU A 179 12.05 -3.22 -1.20
CA LEU A 179 13.38 -3.78 -1.08
C LEU A 179 13.92 -4.21 -2.45
N VAL A 180 14.61 -3.29 -3.11
CA VAL A 180 15.21 -3.49 -4.43
C VAL A 180 16.56 -4.18 -4.28
N GLY A 181 16.73 -5.26 -5.03
CA GLY A 181 17.94 -6.09 -5.01
C GLY A 181 18.29 -6.62 -6.38
N LEU A 182 19.03 -7.73 -6.41
CA LEU A 182 19.46 -8.36 -7.65
C LEU A 182 18.25 -8.94 -8.41
N ASP A 183 17.92 -8.36 -9.56
CA ASP A 183 16.91 -8.89 -10.50
C ASP A 183 15.55 -9.23 -9.85
N GLY A 184 15.04 -8.33 -8.99
CA GLY A 184 13.75 -8.48 -8.31
C GLY A 184 13.72 -9.54 -7.20
N SER A 185 14.84 -10.19 -6.88
CA SER A 185 14.90 -11.26 -5.88
C SER A 185 15.12 -10.77 -4.44
N GLY A 186 15.32 -9.46 -4.24
CA GLY A 186 15.74 -8.89 -2.98
C GLY A 186 17.12 -9.39 -2.50
N PHE A 187 17.86 -10.20 -3.28
CA PHE A 187 19.24 -10.57 -2.95
C PHE A 187 20.19 -9.40 -3.13
N ASN A 188 21.37 -9.51 -2.52
CA ASN A 188 22.39 -8.48 -2.67
C ASN A 188 22.88 -8.43 -4.12
N GLY A 189 22.90 -7.24 -4.69
CA GLY A 189 23.56 -6.96 -5.97
C GLY A 189 24.66 -5.91 -5.78
N ARG A 190 25.56 -5.83 -6.76
CA ARG A 190 26.43 -4.66 -6.93
C ARG A 190 25.59 -3.52 -7.49
N ILE A 191 25.63 -2.39 -6.78
CA ILE A 191 24.82 -1.21 -7.05
C ILE A 191 25.74 -0.09 -7.53
N THR A 192 25.45 0.40 -8.72
CA THR A 192 26.23 1.44 -9.39
C THR A 192 25.32 2.56 -9.84
N TYR A 193 25.80 3.78 -9.79
CA TYR A 193 25.18 4.94 -10.40
C TYR A 193 25.90 5.25 -11.72
N ILE A 194 25.15 5.38 -12.82
CA ILE A 194 25.70 5.73 -14.13
C ILE A 194 25.15 7.10 -14.52
N SER A 195 25.97 8.15 -14.43
CA SER A 195 25.58 9.54 -14.77
C SER A 195 25.31 9.73 -16.26
N ASP A 196 24.70 10.85 -16.64
CA ASP A 196 24.38 11.19 -18.04
C ASP A 196 25.61 11.24 -18.97
N ASN A 197 26.81 11.50 -18.42
CA ASN A 197 28.08 11.46 -19.17
C ASN A 197 28.69 10.04 -19.29
N GLY A 198 28.06 9.03 -18.69
CA GLY A 198 28.49 7.63 -18.71
C GLY A 198 29.51 7.24 -17.64
N GLU A 199 29.83 8.12 -16.68
CA GLU A 199 30.69 7.76 -15.56
C GLU A 199 29.97 6.81 -14.59
N GLU A 200 30.68 5.77 -14.16
CA GLU A 200 30.18 4.78 -13.20
C GLU A 200 30.74 5.09 -11.80
N LYS A 201 29.84 5.24 -10.82
CA LYS A 201 30.14 5.34 -9.39
C LYS A 201 29.58 4.11 -8.68
N ILE A 202 30.44 3.32 -8.04
CA ILE A 202 29.98 2.20 -7.21
C ILE A 202 29.38 2.78 -5.93
N LEU A 203 28.10 2.52 -5.69
CA LEU A 203 27.41 2.91 -4.46
C LEU A 203 27.58 1.84 -3.38
N ARG A 204 27.42 0.56 -3.77
CA ARG A 204 27.59 -0.61 -2.88
C ARG A 204 28.12 -1.79 -3.69
N ASP A 205 29.20 -2.42 -3.25
CA ASP A 205 29.74 -3.63 -3.90
C ASP A 205 28.83 -4.85 -3.74
N SER A 206 28.08 -4.92 -2.65
CA SER A 206 27.05 -5.93 -2.40
C SER A 206 26.02 -5.35 -1.43
N GLY A 207 24.81 -5.07 -1.90
CA GLY A 207 23.75 -4.55 -1.06
C GLY A 207 22.37 -4.58 -1.71
N ARG A 208 21.44 -3.92 -1.03
CA ARG A 208 20.05 -3.70 -1.43
C ARG A 208 19.72 -2.23 -1.22
N LEU A 209 18.66 -1.76 -1.86
CA LEU A 209 18.06 -0.45 -1.63
C LEU A 209 16.68 -0.65 -1.03
N SER A 210 16.40 0.04 0.05
CA SER A 210 15.05 0.25 0.53
C SER A 210 14.34 1.31 -0.32
N LEU A 211 13.02 1.40 -0.20
CA LEU A 211 12.27 2.50 -0.79
C LEU A 211 12.83 3.88 -0.38
N PHE A 212 13.26 4.02 0.88
CA PHE A 212 13.86 5.26 1.39
C PHE A 212 15.15 5.62 0.65
N ASP A 213 16.04 4.65 0.39
CA ASP A 213 17.26 4.90 -0.37
C ASP A 213 16.97 5.48 -1.76
N LEU A 214 15.80 5.19 -2.36
CA LEU A 214 15.43 5.73 -3.67
C LEU A 214 15.09 7.23 -3.63
N PHE A 215 14.79 7.80 -2.47
CA PHE A 215 14.55 9.24 -2.32
C PHE A 215 15.78 10.00 -1.83
N GLU A 216 16.87 9.31 -1.50
CA GLU A 216 18.13 9.93 -1.07
C GLU A 216 18.93 10.49 -2.26
N ASN A 217 19.79 11.47 -1.97
CA ASN A 217 20.70 12.00 -2.98
C ASN A 217 21.96 11.12 -3.08
N TRP A 218 22.15 10.44 -4.21
CA TRP A 218 23.32 9.58 -4.48
C TRP A 218 24.36 10.21 -5.40
N GLU A 219 24.03 11.33 -6.05
CA GLU A 219 24.96 12.17 -6.81
C GLU A 219 25.84 12.99 -5.85
#